data_AF-A0A962FBD6-F1
#
_entry.id   AF-A0A962FBD6-F1
#
_cell.length_a   1.000
_cell.length_b   1.000
_cell.length_c   1.000
_cell.angle_alpha   90.00
_cell.angle_beta   90.00
_cell.angle_gamma   90.00
#
_symmetry.space_group_name_H-M   'P 1'
#
loop_
_entity.id
_entity.type
_entity.pdbx_description
1 polymer ?
#
loop_
_entity_poly.entity_id
_entity_poly.type
_entity_poly.pdbx_seq_one_letter_code
_entity_poly.pdbx_strand_id
1 'polypeptide(L)' 'KRNNCGKALAIAREARDMHGGNGISDEYGVIRHVMNLEAVNTYEGTHDIHALILGRSQTGIPAFS' A
#
# COMPACT_ATOMS: atom_id res chain seq x y z
N LYS A 1 3.96 -9.70 -3.20
CA LYS A 1 3.68 -8.79 -2.06
C LYS A 1 2.95 -7.53 -2.50
N ARG A 2 3.54 -6.70 -3.38
CA ARG A 2 2.89 -5.50 -3.99
C ARG A 2 1.51 -5.75 -4.62
N ASN A 3 1.38 -6.80 -5.43
CA ASN A 3 0.09 -7.16 -6.04
C ASN A 3 -0.99 -7.50 -4.98
N ASN A 4 -0.60 -8.14 -3.88
CA ASN A 4 -1.53 -8.54 -2.82
C ASN A 4 -1.95 -7.33 -2.00
N CYS A 5 -1.02 -6.43 -1.65
CA CYS A 5 -1.32 -5.20 -0.92
C CYS A 5 -2.24 -4.27 -1.72
N GLY A 6 -1.95 -4.08 -3.02
CA GLY A 6 -2.80 -3.27 -3.90
C GLY A 6 -4.20 -3.84 -4.08
N LYS A 7 -4.31 -5.17 -4.30
CA LYS A 7 -5.61 -5.84 -4.40
C LYS A 7 -6.39 -5.82 -3.08
N ALA A 8 -5.73 -6.04 -1.95
CA ALA A 8 -6.36 -5.99 -0.64
C ALA A 8 -6.92 -4.59 -0.33
N LEU A 9 -6.17 -3.54 -0.67
CA LEU A 9 -6.64 -2.16 -0.49
C LEU A 9 -7.86 -1.85 -1.37
N ALA A 10 -7.86 -2.30 -2.63
CA ALA A 10 -9.02 -2.14 -3.51
C ALA A 10 -10.28 -2.83 -2.95
N ILE A 11 -10.15 -4.08 -2.49
CA ILE A 11 -11.24 -4.84 -1.88
C ILE A 11 -11.75 -4.16 -0.60
N ALA A 12 -10.85 -3.65 0.25
CA ALA A 12 -11.23 -2.97 1.48
C ALA A 12 -12.00 -1.66 1.20
N ARG A 13 -11.65 -0.94 0.13
CA ARG A 13 -12.36 0.27 -0.30
C ARG A 13 -13.76 -0.06 -0.83
N GLU A 14 -13.88 -1.11 -1.64
CA GLU A 14 -15.18 -1.60 -2.15
C GLU A 14 -16.08 -2.08 -1.02
N ALA A 15 -15.52 -2.79 -0.02
CA ALA A 15 -16.23 -3.18 1.19
C ALA A 15 -16.75 -1.97 1.99
N ARG A 16 -15.97 -0.87 2.04
CA ARG A 16 -16.39 0.38 2.70
C ARG A 16 -17.54 1.04 1.95
N ASP A 17 -17.45 1.08 0.62
CA ASP A 17 -18.51 1.63 -0.23
C ASP A 17 -19.82 0.85 -0.09
N MET A 18 -19.77 -0.49 0.02
CA MET A 18 -20.96 -1.33 0.28
C MET A 18 -21.65 -1.01 1.62
N HIS A 19 -20.91 -0.54 2.63
CA HIS A 19 -21.46 -0.16 3.93
C HIS A 19 -21.96 1.30 3.97
N GLY A 20 -21.76 2.09 2.90
CA GLY A 20 -22.19 3.49 2.85
C GLY A 20 -21.66 4.32 4.02
N GLY A 21 -22.52 5.12 4.66
CA GLY A 21 -22.16 5.92 5.84
C GLY A 21 -21.69 5.10 7.04
N ASN A 22 -22.25 3.89 7.20
CA ASN A 22 -21.85 2.98 8.29
C ASN A 22 -20.44 2.42 8.08
N GLY A 23 -19.93 2.44 6.84
CA GLY A 23 -18.58 2.02 6.51
C GLY A 23 -17.50 2.98 7.03
N ILE A 24 -17.87 4.19 7.47
CA ILE A 24 -16.97 5.16 8.11
C ILE A 24 -16.90 4.95 9.62
N SER A 25 -17.94 4.35 10.21
CA SER A 25 -17.95 4.01 11.63
C SER A 25 -16.93 2.91 11.92
N ASP A 26 -16.22 3.03 13.04
CA ASP A 26 -15.30 1.98 13.50
C ASP A 26 -16.04 0.75 14.05
N GLU A 27 -17.37 0.83 14.24
CA GLU A 27 -18.21 -0.29 14.67
C GLU A 27 -18.19 -1.48 13.71
N TYR A 28 -18.05 -1.21 12.40
CA TYR A 28 -17.98 -2.25 11.38
C TYR A 28 -16.53 -2.67 11.04
N GLY A 29 -15.53 -1.96 11.57
CA GLY A 29 -14.10 -2.26 11.42
C GLY A 29 -13.53 -2.17 9.99
N VAL A 30 -14.36 -1.95 8.98
CA VAL A 30 -13.96 -1.85 7.56
C VAL A 30 -13.05 -0.64 7.34
N ILE A 31 -13.36 0.51 7.96
CA ILE A 31 -12.53 1.72 7.88
C ILE A 31 -11.13 1.50 8.45
N ARG A 32 -11.02 0.77 9.57
CA ARG A 32 -9.73 0.40 10.18
C ARG A 32 -8.90 -0.47 9.23
N HIS A 33 -9.52 -1.40 8.51
CA HIS A 33 -8.84 -2.23 7.52
C HIS A 33 -8.33 -1.41 6.33
N VAL A 34 -9.10 -0.44 5.84
CA VAL A 34 -8.65 0.50 4.79
C VAL A 34 -7.41 1.27 5.27
N MET A 35 -7.45 1.86 6.46
CA MET A 35 -6.33 2.62 7.01
C MET A 35 -5.06 1.78 7.19
N ASN A 36 -5.20 0.57 7.73
CA ASN A 36 -4.06 -0.33 7.92
C ASN A 36 -3.44 -0.73 6.57
N LEU A 37 -4.25 -0.99 5.55
CA LEU A 37 -3.78 -1.37 4.23
C LEU A 37 -3.16 -0.19 3.47
N GLU A 38 -3.60 1.04 3.71
CA GLU A 38 -2.96 2.25 3.17
C GLU A 38 -1.53 2.41 3.71
N ALA A 39 -1.34 2.16 5.02
CA ALA A 39 -0.03 2.15 5.64
C ALA A 39 0.85 1.03 5.08
N VAL A 40 0.34 -0.21 4.97
CA VAL A 40 1.10 -1.35 4.42
C VAL A 40 1.47 -1.14 2.94
N ASN A 41 0.58 -0.52 2.15
CA ASN A 41 0.84 -0.21 0.76
C ASN A 41 1.94 0.85 0.59
N THR A 42 2.06 1.79 1.54
CA THR A 42 3.06 2.86 1.52
C THR A 42 4.39 2.44 2.16
N TYR A 43 4.34 1.68 3.27
CA TYR A 43 5.52 1.33 4.08
C TYR A 43 6.50 0.42 3.36
N GLU A 44 6.01 -0.48 2.50
CA GLU A 44 6.88 -1.31 1.64
C GLU A 44 7.04 -0.75 0.22
N GLY A 45 6.58 0.48 0.01
CA GLY A 45 6.50 1.20 -1.25
C GLY A 45 7.65 2.18 -1.50
N THR A 46 8.85 1.97 -0.95
CA THR A 46 10.07 2.60 -1.52
C THR A 46 10.39 1.94 -2.86
N HIS A 47 9.54 2.18 -3.85
CA HIS A 47 9.71 1.70 -5.21
C HIS A 47 11.02 2.20 -5.82
N ASP A 48 11.45 3.40 -5.43
CA ASP A 48 12.69 4.01 -5.89
C ASP A 48 13.92 3.33 -5.29
N ILE A 49 13.93 3.04 -3.98
CA ILE A 49 15.14 2.48 -3.35
C ILE A 49 15.48 1.09 -3.90
N HIS A 50 14.51 0.20 -4.08
CA HIS A 50 14.80 -1.14 -4.63
C HIS A 50 15.22 -1.10 -6.10
N ALA A 51 14.63 -0.21 -6.92
CA ALA A 51 15.04 -0.04 -8.31
C ALA A 51 16.45 0.54 -8.43
N LEU A 52 16.78 1.51 -7.57
CA LEU A 52 18.09 2.17 -7.55
C LEU A 52 19.20 1.27 -6.98
N ILE A 53 18.89 0.36 -6.05
CA ILE A 53 19.82 -0.69 -5.57
C ILE A 53 20.16 -1.67 -6.71
N LEU A 54 19.15 -2.11 -7.47
CA LEU A 54 19.37 -2.97 -8.63
C LEU A 54 20.16 -2.24 -9.73
N GLY A 55 19.83 -0.97 -9.99
CA GLY A 55 20.57 -0.10 -10.91
C GLY A 55 22.04 0.04 -10.54
N ARG A 56 22.36 0.31 -9.26
CA ARG A 56 23.74 0.35 -8.76
C ARG A 56 24.47 -0.97 -8.97
N SER A 57 23.81 -2.11 -8.80
CA SER A 57 24.46 -3.43 -9.02
C SER A 57 24.85 -3.68 -10.48
N GLN A 58 24.14 -3.07 -11.43
CA GLN A 58 24.38 -3.25 -12.86
C GLN A 58 25.34 -2.19 -13.43
N THR A 59 25.26 -0.95 -12.96
CA THR A 59 26.03 0.17 -13.54
C THR A 59 27.24 0.58 -12.70
N GLY A 60 27.31 0.16 -11.43
CA GLY A 60 28.37 0.56 -10.50
C GLY A 60 28.31 2.01 -10.04
N ILE A 61 27.37 2.81 -10.57
CA ILE A 61 27.24 4.24 -10.26
C ILE A 61 26.16 4.41 -9.18
N PRO A 62 26.51 4.95 -7.99
CA PRO A 62 25.52 5.30 -6.98
C PRO A 62 24.66 6.47 -7.45
N ALA A 63 23.33 6.31 -7.40
CA ALA A 63 22.35 7.30 -7.83
C ALA A 63 21.63 7.98 -6.63
N PHE A 64 22.31 8.01 -5.48
CA PHE A 64 21.80 8.63 -4.25
C PHE A 64 22.90 9.48 -3.61
N SER A 65 22.49 10.59 -2.98
CA SER A 65 23.24 11.35 -1.96
C SER A 65 22.75 10.98 -0.57
#